data_AF-A0A1W1WXJ7-F1
#
_entry.id   AF-A0A1W1WXJ7-F1
#
_cell.length_a   1.000
_cell.length_b   1.000
_cell.length_c   1.000
_cell.angle_alpha   90.00
_cell.angle_beta   90.00
_cell.angle_gamma   90.00
#
_symmetry.space_group_name_H-M   'P 1'
#
loop_
_entity.id
_entity.type
_entity.pdbx_description
1 polymer ?
#
loop_
_entity_poly.entity_id
_entity_poly.type
_entity_poly.pdbx_seq_one_letter_code
_entity_poly.pdbx_strand_id
1 'polypeptide(L)'
;MNDEQQIHDFLARWRSATLAGDVDALRAMCAEDALFLQPGQAPMRGAAAFADAFRIAIAQFSIDYSVQVEEVRILGDHASCWATLVVTATPRAGGDPRQRAGHTLTLFERRDGRWLLSRDANMLVAVPQV
;
A
#
# COMPACT_ATOMS: atom_id res chain seq x y z
N MET A 1 -21.39 -10.79 -3.58
CA MET A 1 -20.26 -9.93 -3.95
C MET A 1 -19.27 -10.82 -4.69
N ASN A 2 -18.80 -10.43 -5.88
CA ASN A 2 -17.79 -11.23 -6.59
C ASN A 2 -16.39 -10.92 -6.02
N ASP A 3 -15.40 -11.75 -6.33
CA ASP A 3 -14.04 -11.61 -5.79
C ASP A 3 -13.34 -10.32 -6.23
N GLU A 4 -13.57 -9.89 -7.47
CA GLU A 4 -13.04 -8.63 -7.99
C GLU A 4 -13.53 -7.43 -7.18
N GLN A 5 -14.83 -7.37 -6.86
CA GLN A 5 -15.38 -6.33 -6.00
C GLN A 5 -14.75 -6.36 -4.60
N GLN A 6 -14.47 -7.53 -4.03
CA GLN A 6 -13.79 -7.62 -2.73
C GLN A 6 -12.36 -7.06 -2.77
N ILE A 7 -11.65 -7.17 -3.91
CA ILE A 7 -10.34 -6.54 -4.10
C ILE A 7 -10.48 -5.02 -4.22
N HIS A 8 -11.48 -4.51 -4.97
CA HIS A 8 -11.74 -3.07 -5.00
C HIS A 8 -12.10 -2.51 -3.61
N ASP A 9 -12.91 -3.23 -2.84
CA ASP A 9 -13.26 -2.87 -1.47
C ASP A 9 -12.05 -2.97 -0.53
N PHE A 10 -11.14 -3.93 -0.76
CA PHE A 10 -9.85 -3.99 -0.07
C PHE A 10 -9.04 -2.71 -0.33
N LEU A 11 -8.87 -2.32 -1.60
CA LEU A 11 -8.10 -1.13 -1.96
C LEU A 11 -8.73 0.16 -1.39
N ALA A 12 -10.06 0.25 -1.37
CA ALA A 12 -10.77 1.35 -0.73
C ALA A 12 -10.57 1.38 0.79
N ARG A 13 -10.55 0.23 1.47
CA ARG A 13 -10.24 0.18 2.91
C ARG A 13 -8.79 0.53 3.20
N TRP A 14 -7.86 0.05 2.38
CA TRP A 14 -6.45 0.42 2.46
C TRP A 14 -6.29 1.93 2.33
N ARG A 15 -7.10 2.57 1.45
CA ARG A 15 -7.17 4.02 1.31
C ARG A 15 -7.49 4.72 2.59
N SER A 16 -8.65 4.38 3.13
CA SER A 16 -9.18 5.02 4.31
C SER A 16 -8.25 4.84 5.50
N ALA A 17 -7.69 3.64 5.69
CA ALA A 17 -6.74 3.37 6.77
C ALA A 17 -5.43 4.17 6.60
N THR A 18 -4.90 4.28 5.38
CA THR A 18 -3.70 5.09 5.10
C THR A 18 -3.93 6.57 5.44
N LEU A 19 -5.04 7.15 4.97
CA LEU A 19 -5.37 8.57 5.21
C LEU A 19 -5.69 8.85 6.69
N ALA A 20 -6.29 7.89 7.39
CA ALA A 20 -6.56 7.99 8.82
C ALA A 20 -5.32 7.74 9.69
N GLY A 21 -4.22 7.23 9.12
CA GLY A 21 -3.06 6.79 9.89
C GLY A 21 -3.32 5.55 10.75
N ASP A 22 -4.30 4.72 10.38
CA ASP A 22 -4.69 3.51 11.12
C ASP A 22 -3.73 2.36 10.81
N VAL A 23 -2.62 2.34 11.54
CA VAL A 23 -1.55 1.36 11.40
C VAL A 23 -2.04 -0.06 11.70
N ASP A 24 -2.95 -0.23 12.66
CA ASP A 24 -3.43 -1.54 13.08
C ASP A 24 -4.37 -2.15 12.04
N ALA A 25 -5.24 -1.34 11.42
CA ALA A 25 -6.06 -1.77 10.28
C ALA A 25 -5.19 -2.19 9.09
N LEU A 26 -4.19 -1.38 8.72
CA LEU A 26 -3.28 -1.72 7.61
C LEU A 26 -2.51 -3.01 7.89
N ARG A 27 -2.00 -3.19 9.13
CA ARG A 27 -1.33 -4.42 9.55
C ARG A 27 -2.25 -5.64 9.41
N ALA A 28 -3.50 -5.52 9.85
CA ALA A 28 -4.48 -6.62 9.80
C ALA A 28 -4.90 -7.00 8.36
N MET A 29 -4.69 -6.10 7.39
CA MET A 29 -4.94 -6.35 5.97
C MET A 29 -3.76 -7.02 5.26
N CYS A 30 -2.62 -7.15 5.92
CA CYS A 30 -1.42 -7.81 5.40
C CYS A 30 -1.33 -9.25 5.91
N ALA A 31 -0.84 -10.15 5.06
CA ALA A 31 -0.42 -11.47 5.49
C ALA A 31 0.76 -11.36 6.48
N GLU A 32 0.84 -12.26 7.46
CA GLU A 32 1.92 -12.24 8.45
C GLU A 32 3.31 -12.34 7.79
N ASP A 33 3.41 -13.10 6.69
CA ASP A 33 4.61 -13.27 5.87
C ASP A 33 4.69 -12.29 4.67
N ALA A 34 3.93 -11.18 4.70
CA ALA A 34 3.89 -10.26 3.57
C ALA A 34 5.28 -9.74 3.17
N LEU A 35 5.55 -9.59 1.88
CA LEU A 35 6.82 -9.06 1.37
C LEU A 35 6.58 -7.75 0.64
N PHE A 36 7.30 -6.70 1.03
CA PHE A 36 7.24 -5.40 0.38
C PHE A 36 8.58 -5.06 -0.25
N LEU A 37 8.56 -4.67 -1.52
CA LEU A 37 9.71 -4.30 -2.32
C LEU A 37 9.61 -2.83 -2.72
N GLN A 38 10.69 -2.09 -2.51
CA GLN A 38 10.81 -0.69 -2.89
C GLN A 38 12.16 -0.45 -3.59
N PRO A 39 12.23 0.47 -4.58
CA PRO A 39 13.48 0.79 -5.27
C PRO A 39 14.62 1.16 -4.31
N GLY A 40 15.75 0.45 -4.45
CA GLY A 40 16.98 0.72 -3.71
C GLY A 40 16.94 0.42 -2.20
N GLN A 41 15.89 -0.25 -1.70
CA GLN A 41 15.77 -0.64 -0.30
C GLN A 41 15.88 -2.15 -0.14
N ALA A 42 16.33 -2.60 1.03
CA ALA A 42 16.24 -4.01 1.40
C ALA A 42 14.77 -4.45 1.51
N PRO A 43 14.41 -5.69 1.16
CA PRO A 43 13.03 -6.14 1.24
C PRO A 43 12.50 -6.11 2.67
N MET A 44 11.34 -5.50 2.87
CA MET A 44 10.64 -5.46 4.14
C MET A 44 9.77 -6.70 4.29
N ARG A 45 9.99 -7.46 5.37
CA ARG A 45 9.39 -8.78 5.59
C ARG A 45 8.44 -8.77 6.78
N GLY A 46 7.21 -9.18 6.51
CA GLY A 46 6.13 -9.38 7.45
C GLY A 46 5.29 -8.13 7.71
N ALA A 47 4.03 -8.36 8.08
CA ALA A 47 3.07 -7.31 8.39
C ALA A 47 3.53 -6.38 9.53
N ALA A 48 4.26 -6.92 10.51
CA ALA A 48 4.79 -6.13 11.63
C ALA A 48 5.84 -5.11 11.17
N ALA A 49 6.78 -5.51 10.31
CA ALA A 49 7.81 -4.59 9.79
C ALA A 49 7.19 -3.47 8.95
N PHE A 50 6.17 -3.79 8.14
CA PHE A 50 5.39 -2.79 7.42
C PHE A 50 4.71 -1.80 8.36
N ALA A 51 4.01 -2.30 9.40
CA ALA A 51 3.32 -1.47 10.37
C ALA A 51 4.27 -0.51 11.10
N ASP A 52 5.45 -0.99 11.49
CA ASP A 52 6.46 -0.17 12.16
C ASP A 52 7.03 0.91 11.24
N ALA A 53 7.36 0.56 10.00
CA ALA A 53 7.81 1.52 9.00
C ALA A 53 6.75 2.60 8.71
N PHE A 54 5.48 2.19 8.57
CA PHE A 54 4.38 3.12 8.35
C PHE A 54 4.16 4.03 9.55
N ARG A 55 4.21 3.50 10.79
CA ARG A 55 4.10 4.29 12.03
C ARG A 55 5.17 5.37 12.12
N ILE A 56 6.43 5.02 11.78
CA ILE A 56 7.54 5.97 11.73
C ILE A 56 7.28 7.06 10.67
N ALA A 57 6.75 6.69 9.50
CA ALA A 57 6.45 7.63 8.43
C ALA A 57 5.35 8.62 8.83
N ILE A 58 4.22 8.15 9.35
CA ILE A 58 3.09 9.03 9.71
C ILE A 58 3.36 9.93 10.92
N ALA A 59 4.33 9.57 11.77
CA ALA A 59 4.82 10.43 12.84
C ALA A 59 5.57 11.65 12.30
N GLN A 60 6.21 11.53 11.13
CA GLN A 60 7.00 12.59 10.50
C GLN A 60 6.25 13.35 9.41
N PHE A 61 5.31 12.67 8.73
CA PHE A 61 4.62 13.20 7.57
C PHE A 61 3.10 13.06 7.69
N SER A 62 2.38 14.04 7.18
CA SER A 62 0.99 13.86 6.75
C SER A 62 1.00 13.30 5.34
N ILE A 63 0.26 12.23 5.12
CA ILE A 63 0.22 11.52 3.83
C ILE A 63 -1.12 11.80 3.17
N ASP A 64 -1.06 12.29 1.93
CA ASP A 64 -2.18 12.25 0.99
C ASP A 64 -1.80 11.36 -0.19
N TYR A 65 -2.80 10.75 -0.81
CA TYR A 65 -2.55 9.84 -1.92
C TYR A 65 -3.72 9.68 -2.87
N SER A 66 -3.38 9.51 -4.16
CA SER A 66 -4.28 9.11 -5.23
C SER A 66 -3.85 7.78 -5.85
N VAL A 67 -4.84 7.01 -6.29
CA VAL A 67 -4.65 5.71 -6.92
C VAL A 67 -5.60 5.58 -8.10
N GLN A 68 -5.08 5.09 -9.22
CA GLN A 68 -5.85 4.58 -10.34
C GLN A 68 -5.58 3.09 -10.46
N VAL A 69 -6.61 2.27 -10.25
CA VAL A 69 -6.54 0.83 -10.45
C VAL A 69 -6.63 0.55 -11.94
N GLU A 70 -5.63 -0.11 -12.50
CA GLU A 70 -5.51 -0.32 -13.95
C GLU A 70 -6.01 -1.71 -14.34
N GLU A 71 -5.75 -2.71 -13.50
CA GLU A 71 -6.27 -4.07 -13.70
C GLU A 71 -6.34 -4.82 -12.37
N VAL A 72 -7.39 -5.63 -12.21
CA VAL A 72 -7.49 -6.69 -11.20
C VAL A 72 -7.69 -8.02 -11.93
N ARG A 73 -6.93 -9.04 -11.55
CA ARG A 73 -7.13 -10.42 -12.03
C ARG A 73 -7.33 -11.36 -10.85
N ILE A 74 -8.38 -12.17 -10.92
CA ILE A 74 -8.67 -13.22 -9.93
C ILE A 74 -8.22 -14.58 -10.48
N LEU A 75 -7.46 -15.32 -9.68
CA LEU A 75 -6.95 -16.67 -9.97
C LEU A 75 -7.16 -17.57 -8.75
N GLY A 76 -8.38 -18.09 -8.60
CA GLY A 76 -8.75 -18.93 -7.45
C GLY A 76 -8.63 -18.17 -6.13
N ASP A 77 -7.72 -18.61 -5.28
CA ASP A 77 -7.42 -17.97 -3.99
C ASP A 77 -6.31 -16.92 -4.06
N HIS A 78 -5.89 -16.56 -5.28
CA HIS A 78 -4.97 -15.46 -5.52
C HIS A 78 -5.63 -14.35 -6.34
N ALA A 79 -5.14 -13.13 -6.17
CA ALA A 79 -5.44 -12.03 -7.07
C ALA A 79 -4.19 -11.18 -7.31
N SER A 80 -4.12 -10.55 -8.48
CA SER A 80 -3.10 -9.53 -8.78
C SER A 80 -3.78 -8.22 -9.12
N CYS A 81 -3.24 -7.12 -8.61
CA CYS A 81 -3.63 -5.77 -8.99
C CYS A 81 -2.39 -4.99 -9.39
N TRP A 82 -2.45 -4.25 -10.49
CA TRP A 82 -1.49 -3.19 -10.74
C TRP A 82 -2.19 -1.85 -10.85
N ALA A 83 -1.52 -0.81 -10.35
CA ALA A 83 -2.11 0.51 -10.20
C ALA A 83 -1.08 1.61 -10.38
N THR A 84 -1.52 2.76 -10.86
CA THR A 84 -0.75 4.00 -10.89
C THR A 84 -1.03 4.78 -9.62
N LEU A 85 0.02 5.17 -8.89
CA LEU A 85 -0.07 5.87 -7.61
C LEU A 85 0.67 7.21 -7.64
N VAL A 86 0.11 8.18 -6.94
CA VAL A 86 0.79 9.41 -6.54
C VAL A 86 0.62 9.60 -5.05
N VAL A 87 1.72 9.75 -4.33
CA VAL A 87 1.77 9.96 -2.88
C VAL A 87 2.40 11.30 -2.61
N THR A 88 1.72 12.14 -1.83
CA THR A 88 2.22 13.42 -1.36
C THR A 88 2.46 13.31 0.15
N ALA A 89 3.71 13.47 0.56
CA ALA A 89 4.13 13.47 1.95
C ALA A 89 4.49 14.89 2.39
N THR A 90 3.69 15.48 3.28
CA THR A 90 3.90 16.82 3.82
C THR A 90 4.58 16.70 5.19
N PRO A 91 5.80 17.24 5.38
CA PRO A 91 6.49 17.17 6.66
C PRO A 91 5.69 17.88 7.77
N ARG A 92 5.50 17.20 8.91
CA ARG A 92 4.77 17.78 10.05
C ARG A 92 5.54 18.89 10.77
N ALA A 93 6.87 18.86 10.70
CA ALA A 93 7.75 19.88 11.26
C ALA A 93 7.79 21.18 10.41
N GLY A 94 7.04 21.24 9.30
CA GLY A 94 7.11 22.31 8.31
C GLY A 94 8.10 22.01 7.17
N GLY A 95 7.93 22.73 6.05
CA GLY A 95 8.66 22.54 4.81
C GLY A 95 7.77 22.07 3.65
N ASP A 96 8.36 21.97 2.46
CA ASP A 96 7.60 21.69 1.24
C ASP A 96 7.15 20.22 1.14
N PRO A 97 5.93 19.97 0.63
CA PRO A 97 5.47 18.63 0.32
C PRO A 97 6.40 17.91 -0.66
N ARG A 98 6.62 16.63 -0.41
CA ARG A 98 7.42 15.76 -1.28
C ARG A 98 6.49 14.78 -1.99
N GLN A 99 6.61 14.69 -3.31
CA GLN A 99 5.79 13.78 -4.09
C GLN A 99 6.60 12.56 -4.54
N ARG A 100 5.95 11.39 -4.51
CA ARG A 100 6.42 10.17 -5.17
C ARG A 100 5.34 9.65 -6.10
N ALA A 101 5.72 9.19 -7.28
CA ALA A 101 4.79 8.67 -8.28
C ALA A 101 5.37 7.47 -9.02
N GLY A 102 4.50 6.67 -9.62
CA GLY A 102 4.87 5.46 -10.36
C GLY A 102 3.81 4.37 -10.23
N HIS A 103 4.23 3.12 -10.46
CA HIS A 103 3.33 1.98 -10.47
C HIS A 103 3.53 1.08 -9.25
N THR A 104 2.50 0.30 -8.95
CA THR A 104 2.50 -0.75 -7.95
C THR A 104 2.03 -2.06 -8.58
N LEU A 105 2.57 -3.18 -8.10
CA LEU A 105 2.02 -4.51 -8.35
C LEU A 105 1.82 -5.21 -7.01
N THR A 106 0.57 -5.53 -6.70
CA THR A 106 0.17 -6.15 -5.45
C THR A 106 -0.41 -7.53 -5.73
N LEU A 107 0.06 -8.53 -5.01
CA LEU A 107 -0.53 -9.87 -4.95
C LEU A 107 -1.31 -10.02 -3.66
N PHE A 108 -2.52 -10.54 -3.81
CA PHE A 108 -3.40 -10.91 -2.72
C PHE A 108 -3.53 -12.42 -2.64
N GLU A 109 -3.77 -12.89 -1.43
CA GLU A 109 -4.05 -14.30 -1.14
C GLU A 109 -5.23 -14.38 -0.19
N ARG A 110 -6.16 -15.28 -0.48
CA ARG A 110 -7.30 -15.57 0.38
C ARG A 110 -6.85 -16.57 1.45
N ARG A 111 -6.84 -16.14 2.72
CA ARG A 111 -6.54 -16.99 3.88
C ARG A 111 -7.70 -16.96 4.85
N ASP A 112 -8.18 -18.15 5.26
CA ASP A 112 -9.34 -18.30 6.13
C ASP A 112 -10.56 -17.49 5.66
N GLY A 113 -10.81 -17.53 4.34
CA GLY A 113 -11.93 -16.83 3.71
C GLY A 113 -11.77 -15.30 3.58
N ARG A 114 -10.60 -14.74 3.90
CA ARG A 114 -10.34 -13.29 3.81
C ARG A 114 -9.17 -12.99 2.87
N TRP A 115 -9.34 -11.98 2.02
CA TRP A 115 -8.24 -11.46 1.19
C TRP A 115 -7.24 -10.68 2.03
N LEU A 116 -5.96 -11.02 1.88
CA LEU A 116 -4.82 -10.35 2.50
C LEU A 116 -3.80 -9.96 1.43
N LEU A 117 -3.12 -8.83 1.61
CA LEU A 117 -1.94 -8.49 0.82
C LEU A 117 -0.80 -9.44 1.19
N SER A 118 -0.31 -10.22 0.22
CA SER A 118 0.79 -11.17 0.44
C SER A 118 2.10 -10.67 -0.13
N ARG A 119 2.12 -10.01 -1.29
CA ARG A 119 3.33 -9.44 -1.88
C ARG A 119 3.02 -8.07 -2.47
N ASP A 120 3.95 -7.14 -2.36
CA ASP A 120 3.82 -5.81 -2.95
C ASP A 120 5.16 -5.34 -3.52
N ALA A 121 5.12 -4.85 -4.76
CA ALA A 121 6.20 -4.13 -5.38
C ALA A 121 5.76 -2.69 -5.63
N ASN A 122 6.22 -1.78 -4.78
CA ASN A 122 5.92 -0.36 -4.85
C ASN A 122 7.07 0.37 -5.54
N MET A 123 6.91 0.68 -6.84
CA MET A 123 7.96 1.25 -7.67
C MET A 123 7.93 2.79 -7.69
N LEU A 124 7.34 3.42 -6.67
CA LEU A 124 7.23 4.87 -6.62
C LEU A 124 8.61 5.51 -6.45
N VAL A 125 8.92 6.46 -7.33
CA VAL A 125 10.15 7.26 -7.29
C VAL A 125 9.83 8.71 -6.92
N ALA A 126 10.82 9.45 -6.44
CA ALA A 126 10.66 10.88 -6.18
C ALA A 126 10.35 11.62 -7.47
N VAL A 127 9.33 12.48 -7.44
CA VAL A 127 9.02 13.38 -8.54
C VAL A 127 9.84 14.66 -8.35
N PRO A 128 10.64 15.10 -9.34
CA PRO A 128 11.35 16.37 -9.28
C PRO A 128 10.35 17.53 -9.10
N GLN A 129 10.65 18.45 -8.19
CA GLN A 129 9.94 19.73 -8.12
C GLN A 129 10.44 20.60 -9.28
N VAL A 130 9.50 21.08 -10.11
CA VAL A 130 9.77 22.01 -11.23
C VAL A 130 9.69 23.44 -10.70
#